data_AF-A0A0X3S5U9-F1
#
_entry.id   AF-A0A0X3S5U9-F1
#
_cell.length_a   1.000
_cell.length_b   1.000
_cell.length_c   1.000
_cell.angle_alpha   90.00
_cell.angle_beta   90.00
_cell.angle_gamma   90.00
#
_symmetry.space_group_name_H-M   'P 1'
#
loop_
_entity.id
_entity.type
_entity.pdbx_description
1 polymer ?
#
loop_
_entity_poly.entity_id
_entity_poly.type
_entity_poly.pdbx_seq_one_letter_code
_entity_poly.pdbx_strand_id
1 'polypeptide(L)'
;MTDIQETYVTTGATVWLTGLPSAGKTTIAHELAGRLRAEGHRVEVLDGDEIREFISAGLGFSRADRHTNVQRIGFLADLLARNGVKTLVPVIAPYADSREAVRKRHQESGAPYIEVHVATPVEVCAVRDVKGLYAKQAAGELRGLTGVDDPYEEPETPDLRIESQDQTVQESAAALYTLLSERGLA
;
A
#
# COMPACT_ATOMS: atom_id res chain seq x y z
N MET A 1 -35.21 -5.63 24.91
CA MET A 1 -34.01 -4.85 25.24
C MET A 1 -33.04 -5.06 24.10
N THR A 2 -33.02 -4.11 23.17
CA THR A 2 -32.01 -4.03 22.12
C THR A 2 -30.70 -3.68 22.81
N ASP A 3 -29.75 -4.60 22.80
CA ASP A 3 -28.36 -4.31 23.13
C ASP A 3 -27.90 -3.22 22.16
N ILE A 4 -27.78 -2.00 22.66
CA ILE A 4 -27.09 -0.94 21.96
C ILE A 4 -25.63 -1.36 22.07
N GLN A 5 -25.10 -2.07 21.06
CA GLN A 5 -23.66 -2.22 20.91
C GLN A 5 -23.10 -0.79 20.88
N GLU A 6 -22.43 -0.38 21.95
CA GLU A 6 -21.60 0.81 21.93
C GLU A 6 -20.62 0.64 20.78
N THR A 7 -20.88 1.35 19.68
CA THR A 7 -19.92 1.47 18.57
C THR A 7 -18.72 2.24 19.13
N TYR A 8 -17.75 1.53 19.70
CA TYR A 8 -16.42 2.09 19.90
C TYR A 8 -15.96 2.56 18.53
N VAL A 9 -15.79 3.88 18.37
CA VAL A 9 -15.19 4.42 17.16
C VAL A 9 -13.75 3.93 17.15
N THR A 10 -13.49 2.86 16.40
CA THR A 10 -12.13 2.36 16.18
C THR A 10 -11.38 3.42 15.38
N THR A 11 -10.28 3.94 15.94
CA THR A 11 -9.41 4.90 15.25
C THR A 11 -8.99 4.32 13.90
N GLY A 12 -9.37 4.91 12.77
CA GLY A 12 -8.93 4.41 11.47
C GLY A 12 -7.47 4.74 11.20
N ALA A 13 -6.91 4.20 10.12
CA ALA A 13 -5.53 4.47 9.71
C ALA A 13 -5.31 4.07 8.25
N THR A 14 -4.36 4.71 7.58
CA THR A 14 -3.84 4.24 6.30
C THR A 14 -2.47 3.60 6.50
N VAL A 15 -2.35 2.35 6.06
CA VAL A 15 -1.07 1.65 5.92
C VAL A 15 -0.72 1.64 4.44
N TRP A 16 0.26 2.45 4.07
CA TRP A 16 0.66 2.66 2.69
C TRP A 16 1.88 1.78 2.37
N LEU A 17 1.65 0.65 1.70
CA LEU A 17 2.73 -0.25 1.29
C LEU A 17 3.21 0.14 -0.11
N THR A 18 4.44 0.65 -0.19
CA THR A 18 5.13 1.00 -1.45
C THR A 18 6.31 0.06 -1.71
N GLY A 19 6.63 -0.17 -2.98
CA GLY A 19 7.69 -1.10 -3.40
C GLY A 19 7.53 -1.52 -4.85
N LEU A 20 8.55 -2.17 -5.39
CA LEU A 20 8.59 -2.64 -6.79
C LEU A 20 7.44 -3.61 -7.14
N PRO A 21 7.03 -3.71 -8.41
CA PRO A 21 6.17 -4.81 -8.87
C PRO A 21 6.68 -6.16 -8.37
N SER A 22 5.80 -7.10 -8.02
CA SER A 22 6.20 -8.42 -7.48
C SER A 22 6.96 -8.43 -6.14
N ALA A 23 7.08 -7.29 -5.44
CA ALA A 23 7.73 -7.21 -4.12
C ALA A 23 6.95 -7.87 -2.96
N GLY A 24 5.72 -8.34 -3.17
CA GLY A 24 4.92 -9.02 -2.12
C GLY A 24 3.96 -8.12 -1.31
N LYS A 25 3.82 -6.84 -1.68
CA LYS A 25 2.94 -5.87 -1.02
C LYS A 25 1.51 -6.37 -0.80
N THR A 26 0.85 -6.83 -1.87
CA THR A 26 -0.55 -7.29 -1.82
C THR A 26 -0.70 -8.49 -0.88
N THR A 27 0.23 -9.44 -0.95
CA THR A 27 0.22 -10.63 -0.08
C THR A 27 0.34 -10.26 1.40
N ILE A 28 1.28 -9.36 1.74
CA ILE A 28 1.47 -8.87 3.11
C ILE A 28 0.22 -8.10 3.59
N ALA A 29 -0.36 -7.24 2.73
CA ALA A 29 -1.56 -6.49 3.05
C ALA A 29 -2.75 -7.41 3.36
N HIS A 30 -2.96 -8.48 2.58
CA HIS A 30 -4.06 -9.42 2.83
C HIS A 30 -3.86 -10.25 4.10
N GLU A 31 -2.63 -10.67 4.41
CA GLU A 31 -2.33 -11.37 5.67
C GLU A 31 -2.64 -10.48 6.87
N LEU A 32 -2.15 -9.23 6.85
CA LEU A 32 -2.45 -8.25 7.90
C LEU A 32 -3.96 -7.95 7.99
N ALA A 33 -4.65 -7.86 6.85
CA ALA A 33 -6.09 -7.63 6.81
C ALA A 33 -6.87 -8.76 7.49
N GLY A 34 -6.49 -10.01 7.23
CA GLY A 34 -7.10 -11.19 7.86
C GLY A 34 -7.01 -11.11 9.38
N ARG A 35 -5.82 -10.79 9.90
CA ARG A 35 -5.59 -10.61 11.33
C ARG A 35 -6.42 -9.49 11.94
N LEU A 36 -6.35 -8.28 11.36
CA LEU A 36 -7.09 -7.12 11.88
C LEU A 36 -8.62 -7.35 11.87
N ARG A 37 -9.15 -7.99 10.83
CA ARG A 37 -10.58 -8.35 10.75
C ARG A 37 -10.97 -9.37 11.82
N ALA A 38 -10.12 -10.36 12.09
CA ALA A 38 -10.36 -11.34 13.15
C ALA A 38 -10.43 -10.70 14.56
N GLU A 39 -9.78 -9.56 14.73
CA GLU A 39 -9.79 -8.75 15.96
C GLU A 39 -10.94 -7.71 16.00
N GLY A 40 -11.82 -7.71 14.99
CA GLY A 40 -13.01 -6.85 14.93
C GLY A 40 -12.79 -5.45 14.33
N HIS A 41 -11.60 -5.16 13.81
CA HIS A 41 -11.34 -3.91 13.11
C HIS A 41 -12.09 -3.84 11.77
N ARG A 42 -12.57 -2.65 11.40
CA ARG A 42 -13.06 -2.37 10.04
C ARG A 42 -11.84 -2.23 9.12
N VAL A 43 -11.71 -3.08 8.12
CA VAL A 43 -10.49 -3.13 7.27
C VAL A 43 -10.88 -3.18 5.80
N GLU A 44 -10.25 -2.33 5.00
CA GLU A 44 -10.37 -2.33 3.55
C GLU A 44 -8.98 -2.44 2.90
N VAL A 45 -8.86 -3.24 1.83
CA VAL A 45 -7.62 -3.36 1.05
C VAL A 45 -7.86 -2.68 -0.29
N LEU A 46 -7.20 -1.55 -0.53
CA LEU A 46 -7.31 -0.84 -1.81
C LEU A 46 -6.33 -1.43 -2.81
N ASP A 47 -6.77 -2.43 -3.57
CA ASP A 47 -5.95 -3.05 -4.61
C ASP A 47 -5.65 -2.06 -5.74
N GLY A 48 -4.37 -1.93 -6.08
CA GLY A 48 -3.91 -0.97 -7.06
C GLY A 48 -4.42 -1.24 -8.49
N ASP A 49 -4.69 -2.50 -8.85
CA ASP A 49 -5.23 -2.85 -10.16
C ASP A 49 -6.74 -2.55 -10.23
N GLU A 50 -7.50 -2.91 -9.18
CA GLU A 50 -8.95 -2.63 -9.12
C GLU A 50 -9.22 -1.11 -9.14
N ILE A 51 -8.45 -0.33 -8.36
CA ILE A 51 -8.54 1.13 -8.41
C ILE A 51 -8.21 1.65 -9.81
N ARG A 52 -7.22 1.06 -10.48
CA ARG A 52 -6.84 1.44 -11.85
C ARG A 52 -7.94 1.14 -12.86
N GLU A 53 -8.65 0.04 -12.67
CA GLU A 53 -9.78 -0.36 -13.52
C GLU A 53 -10.99 0.57 -13.34
N PHE A 54 -11.40 0.86 -12.10
CA PHE A 54 -12.70 1.51 -11.85
C PHE A 54 -12.63 3.00 -11.53
N ILE A 55 -11.59 3.46 -10.82
CA ILE A 55 -11.49 4.86 -10.34
C ILE A 55 -10.49 5.67 -11.17
N SER A 56 -9.47 5.00 -11.70
CA SER A 56 -8.40 5.58 -12.50
C SER A 56 -8.46 5.13 -13.96
N ALA A 57 -9.64 4.69 -14.42
CA ALA A 57 -9.90 4.36 -15.81
C ALA A 57 -9.46 5.50 -16.73
N GLY A 58 -8.75 5.15 -17.81
CA GLY A 58 -8.24 6.10 -18.79
C GLY A 58 -6.88 6.73 -18.48
N LEU A 59 -6.33 6.54 -17.27
CA LEU A 59 -4.96 6.97 -16.98
C LEU A 59 -3.92 6.06 -17.64
N GLY A 60 -2.90 6.65 -18.23
CA GLY A 60 -1.71 5.96 -18.72
C GLY A 60 -0.69 5.66 -17.62
N PHE A 61 0.54 5.39 -18.01
CA PHE A 61 1.66 5.13 -17.11
C PHE A 61 2.72 6.23 -17.15
N SER A 62 2.36 7.42 -17.64
CA SER A 62 3.24 8.59 -17.54
C SER A 62 3.45 8.99 -16.08
N ARG A 63 4.52 9.75 -15.79
CA ARG A 63 4.74 10.31 -14.44
C ARG A 63 3.53 11.07 -13.92
N ALA A 64 2.90 11.89 -14.76
CA ALA A 64 1.71 12.67 -14.40
C ALA A 64 0.48 11.79 -14.12
N ASP A 65 0.27 10.74 -14.93
CA ASP A 65 -0.83 9.79 -14.71
C ASP A 65 -0.62 8.98 -13.43
N ARG A 66 0.60 8.51 -13.19
CA ARG A 66 0.97 7.80 -11.96
C ARG A 66 0.79 8.68 -10.72
N HIS A 67 1.21 9.95 -10.80
CA HIS A 67 0.99 10.93 -9.74
C HIS A 67 -0.51 11.10 -9.45
N THR A 68 -1.31 11.31 -10.50
CA THR A 68 -2.77 11.45 -10.38
C THR A 68 -3.43 10.21 -9.78
N ASN A 69 -3.00 9.02 -10.21
CA ASN A 69 -3.48 7.75 -9.65
C ASN A 69 -3.16 7.62 -8.15
N VAL A 70 -1.92 7.94 -7.75
CA VAL A 70 -1.52 7.94 -6.33
C VAL A 70 -2.35 8.92 -5.51
N GLN A 71 -2.61 10.13 -6.03
CA GLN A 71 -3.47 11.09 -5.33
C GLN A 71 -4.92 10.62 -5.18
N ARG A 72 -5.49 9.98 -6.21
CA ARG A 72 -6.84 9.39 -6.14
C ARG A 72 -6.94 8.30 -5.09
N ILE A 73 -5.95 7.40 -5.06
CA ILE A 73 -5.86 6.35 -4.03
C ILE A 73 -5.70 6.99 -2.65
N GLY A 74 -4.81 7.98 -2.52
CA GLY A 74 -4.60 8.70 -1.27
C GLY A 74 -5.85 9.41 -0.75
N PHE A 75 -6.68 9.98 -1.63
CA PHE A 75 -7.97 10.54 -1.27
C PHE A 75 -8.92 9.49 -0.70
N LEU A 76 -9.04 8.34 -1.37
CA LEU A 76 -9.92 7.26 -0.92
C LEU A 76 -9.44 6.67 0.41
N ALA A 77 -8.13 6.48 0.55
CA ALA A 77 -7.53 5.96 1.77
C ALA A 77 -7.76 6.88 2.96
N ASP A 78 -7.53 8.19 2.79
CA ASP A 78 -7.81 9.23 3.78
C ASP A 78 -9.30 9.26 4.15
N LEU A 79 -10.19 9.19 3.15
CA LEU A 79 -11.64 9.16 3.37
C LEU A 79 -12.07 7.99 4.24
N LEU A 80 -11.55 6.80 3.97
CA LEU A 80 -11.85 5.59 4.76
C LEU A 80 -11.22 5.67 6.16
N ALA A 81 -9.96 6.09 6.25
CA ALA A 81 -9.22 6.19 7.50
C ALA A 81 -9.88 7.16 8.50
N ARG A 82 -10.24 8.37 8.05
CA ARG A 82 -10.93 9.35 8.92
C ARG A 82 -12.36 8.93 9.31
N ASN A 83 -12.90 7.85 8.72
CA ASN A 83 -14.18 7.24 9.07
C ASN A 83 -14.02 5.89 9.82
N GLY A 84 -12.85 5.68 10.44
CA GLY A 84 -12.62 4.55 11.35
C GLY A 84 -12.22 3.24 10.69
N VAL A 85 -11.85 3.27 9.40
CA VAL A 85 -11.40 2.07 8.66
C VAL A 85 -9.87 1.99 8.68
N LYS A 86 -9.33 0.78 8.82
CA LYS A 86 -7.93 0.47 8.57
C LYS A 86 -7.76 0.19 7.09
N THR A 87 -7.29 1.19 6.35
CA THR A 87 -7.08 1.10 4.92
C THR A 87 -5.68 0.59 4.65
N LEU A 88 -5.55 -0.60 4.05
CA LEU A 88 -4.27 -1.15 3.61
C LEU A 88 -4.13 -0.90 2.10
N VAL A 89 -3.05 -0.24 1.69
CA VAL A 89 -2.89 0.26 0.33
C VAL A 89 -1.62 -0.32 -0.29
N PRO A 90 -1.68 -1.51 -0.92
CA PRO A 90 -0.55 -2.13 -1.60
C PRO A 90 -0.36 -1.58 -3.03
N VAL A 91 0.43 -0.51 -3.17
CA VAL A 91 0.62 0.19 -4.45
C VAL A 91 2.10 0.40 -4.77
N ILE A 92 2.44 0.65 -6.03
CA ILE A 92 3.85 0.92 -6.39
C ILE A 92 4.28 2.29 -5.85
N ALA A 93 3.53 3.34 -6.15
CA ALA A 93 3.79 4.74 -5.74
C ALA A 93 5.27 5.15 -5.90
N PRO A 94 5.79 5.16 -7.14
CA PRO A 94 7.24 5.19 -7.37
C PRO A 94 7.93 6.52 -7.06
N TYR A 95 7.20 7.65 -7.06
CA TYR A 95 7.78 8.97 -6.87
C TYR A 95 7.55 9.47 -5.45
N ALA A 96 8.59 10.01 -4.82
CA ALA A 96 8.58 10.51 -3.45
C ALA A 96 7.59 11.68 -3.28
N ASP A 97 7.53 12.59 -4.25
CA ASP A 97 6.59 13.72 -4.24
C ASP A 97 5.12 13.27 -4.19
N SER A 98 4.83 12.14 -4.80
CA SER A 98 3.49 11.57 -4.87
C SER A 98 3.11 10.94 -3.53
N ARG A 99 4.05 10.24 -2.87
CA ARG A 99 3.85 9.70 -1.53
C ARG A 99 3.74 10.80 -0.48
N GLU A 100 4.55 11.85 -0.58
CA GLU A 100 4.50 13.01 0.31
C GLU A 100 3.16 13.75 0.18
N ALA A 101 2.62 13.90 -1.02
CA ALA A 101 1.28 14.49 -1.21
C ALA A 101 0.19 13.69 -0.47
N VAL A 102 0.28 12.35 -0.44
CA VAL A 102 -0.65 11.50 0.31
C VAL A 102 -0.43 11.65 1.82
N ARG A 103 0.82 11.66 2.28
CA ARG A 103 1.17 11.88 3.69
C ARG A 103 0.63 13.22 4.20
N LYS A 104 0.88 14.30 3.46
CA LYS A 104 0.38 15.65 3.77
C LYS A 104 -1.14 15.69 3.87
N ARG A 105 -1.85 15.01 2.96
CA ARG A 105 -3.31 14.91 3.02
C ARG A 105 -3.81 14.33 4.35
N HIS A 106 -3.17 13.24 4.80
CA HIS A 106 -3.54 12.60 6.06
C HIS A 106 -3.19 13.47 7.28
N GLN A 107 -2.08 14.21 7.22
CA GLN A 107 -1.75 15.22 8.24
C GLN A 107 -2.81 16.32 8.32
N GLU A 108 -3.30 16.82 7.18
CA GLU A 108 -4.35 17.85 7.12
C GLU A 108 -5.70 17.36 7.67
N SER A 109 -6.05 16.09 7.46
CA SER A 109 -7.30 15.50 7.97
C SER A 109 -7.19 15.00 9.43
N GLY A 110 -5.97 14.83 9.94
CA GLY A 110 -5.69 14.20 11.23
C GLY A 110 -5.80 12.67 11.21
N ALA A 111 -5.98 12.04 10.05
CA ALA A 111 -6.00 10.59 9.94
C ALA A 111 -4.59 10.00 10.09
N PRO A 112 -4.37 8.94 10.90
CA PRO A 112 -3.08 8.27 10.97
C PRO A 112 -2.63 7.71 9.61
N TYR A 113 -1.35 7.91 9.29
CA TYR A 113 -0.72 7.43 8.07
C TYR A 113 0.62 6.77 8.40
N ILE A 114 0.83 5.56 7.91
CA ILE A 114 2.02 4.74 8.11
C ILE A 114 2.59 4.38 6.73
N GLU A 115 3.82 4.82 6.42
CA GLU A 115 4.50 4.44 5.17
C GLU A 115 5.38 3.22 5.36
N VAL A 116 5.13 2.19 4.57
CA VAL A 116 5.82 0.90 4.62
C VAL A 116 6.55 0.69 3.31
N HIS A 117 7.87 0.59 3.37
CA HIS A 117 8.68 0.22 2.20
C HIS A 117 8.87 -1.30 2.15
N VAL A 118 8.28 -1.96 1.17
CA VAL A 118 8.55 -3.37 0.85
C VAL A 118 9.76 -3.43 -0.09
N ALA A 119 10.95 -3.40 0.51
CA ALA A 119 12.27 -3.23 -0.09
C ALA A 119 12.83 -4.53 -0.67
N THR A 120 12.05 -5.19 -1.55
CA THR A 120 12.51 -6.40 -2.22
C THR A 120 13.38 -6.04 -3.42
N PRO A 121 14.61 -6.59 -3.56
CA PRO A 121 15.47 -6.31 -4.69
C PRO A 121 14.81 -6.61 -6.05
N VAL A 122 15.18 -5.84 -7.08
CA VAL A 122 14.57 -5.95 -8.41
C VAL A 122 14.83 -7.32 -9.04
N GLU A 123 15.97 -7.94 -8.77
CA GLU A 123 16.35 -9.26 -9.25
C GLU A 123 15.40 -10.32 -8.68
N VAL A 124 15.09 -10.23 -7.39
CA VAL A 124 14.12 -11.12 -6.73
C VAL A 124 12.71 -10.88 -7.28
N CYS A 125 12.33 -9.62 -7.47
CA CYS A 125 11.03 -9.26 -8.06
C CYS A 125 10.88 -9.81 -9.49
N ALA A 126 11.94 -9.73 -10.30
CA ALA A 126 11.99 -10.24 -11.65
C ALA A 126 11.97 -11.78 -11.71
N VAL A 127 12.56 -12.47 -10.73
CA VAL A 127 12.42 -13.93 -10.60
C VAL A 127 10.99 -14.31 -10.21
N ARG A 128 10.35 -13.56 -9.32
CA ARG A 128 8.97 -13.83 -8.88
C ARG A 128 7.94 -13.58 -9.98
N ASP A 129 8.13 -12.52 -10.76
CA ASP A 129 7.30 -12.05 -11.89
C ASP A 129 5.81 -12.45 -11.86
N VAL A 130 5.14 -12.18 -10.74
CA VAL A 130 3.79 -12.69 -10.45
C VAL A 130 2.76 -12.33 -11.52
N LYS A 131 2.97 -11.19 -12.20
CA LYS A 131 2.08 -10.65 -13.23
C LYS A 131 2.67 -10.74 -14.66
N GLY A 132 3.84 -11.36 -14.83
CA GLY A 132 4.52 -11.46 -16.12
C GLY A 132 5.04 -10.12 -16.67
N LEU A 133 5.18 -9.09 -15.83
CA LEU A 133 5.54 -7.74 -16.25
C LEU A 133 7.03 -7.65 -16.62
N TYR A 134 7.89 -8.35 -15.88
CA TYR A 134 9.32 -8.37 -16.15
C TYR A 134 9.62 -9.14 -17.44
N ALA A 135 8.98 -10.29 -17.66
CA ALA A 135 9.07 -11.04 -18.91
C ALA A 135 8.59 -10.23 -20.12
N LYS A 136 7.44 -9.54 -20.00
CA LYS A 136 6.92 -8.65 -21.07
C LYS A 136 7.85 -7.49 -21.38
N GLN A 137 8.47 -6.90 -20.35
CA GLN A 137 9.45 -5.83 -20.56
C GLN A 137 10.70 -6.36 -21.28
N ALA A 138 11.23 -7.52 -20.85
CA ALA A 138 12.37 -8.15 -21.50
C ALA A 138 12.09 -8.53 -22.97
N ALA A 139 10.84 -8.89 -23.30
CA ALA A 139 10.39 -9.15 -24.67
C ALA A 139 10.13 -7.86 -25.49
N GLY A 140 10.20 -6.68 -24.88
CA GLY A 140 9.91 -5.39 -25.53
C GLY A 140 8.41 -5.08 -25.70
N GLU A 141 7.53 -5.87 -25.11
CA GLU A 141 6.07 -5.74 -25.16
C GLU A 141 5.53 -4.73 -24.14
N LEU A 142 6.31 -4.43 -23.10
CA LEU A 142 6.02 -3.43 -22.08
C LEU A 142 7.16 -2.41 -22.00
N ARG A 143 6.83 -1.13 -21.88
CA ARG A 143 7.78 -0.05 -21.60
C ARG A 143 7.37 0.70 -20.35
N GLY A 144 8.34 1.31 -19.66
CA GLY A 144 8.09 2.11 -18.46
C GLY A 144 7.80 1.23 -17.24
N LEU A 145 8.39 0.05 -17.17
CA LEU A 145 8.32 -0.79 -15.97
C LEU A 145 9.11 -0.13 -14.84
N THR A 146 8.44 0.11 -13.72
CA THR A 146 9.05 0.71 -12.53
C THR A 146 10.19 -0.16 -11.99
N GLY A 147 11.34 0.46 -11.73
CA GLY A 147 12.57 -0.21 -11.28
C GLY A 147 13.42 -0.78 -12.42
N VAL A 148 12.98 -0.63 -13.68
CA VAL A 148 13.75 -1.05 -14.87
C VAL A 148 13.90 0.12 -15.85
N ASP A 149 12.79 0.57 -16.45
CA ASP A 149 12.77 1.68 -17.44
C ASP A 149 12.24 3.00 -16.86
N ASP A 150 11.50 2.94 -15.74
CA ASP A 150 10.91 4.07 -15.03
C ASP A 150 11.43 4.02 -13.58
N PRO A 151 11.84 5.14 -12.96
CA PRO A 151 12.47 5.10 -11.65
C PRO A 151 11.53 4.63 -10.53
N TYR A 152 12.14 4.06 -9.49
CA TYR A 152 11.54 3.88 -8.18
C TYR A 152 12.37 4.68 -7.18
N GLU A 153 11.84 5.79 -6.69
CA GLU A 153 12.47 6.62 -5.68
C GLU A 153 12.18 5.99 -4.31
N GLU A 154 13.14 5.25 -3.76
CA GLU A 154 12.98 4.58 -2.47
C GLU A 154 12.58 5.56 -1.36
N PRO A 155 11.67 5.17 -0.45
CA PRO A 155 11.40 5.96 0.75
C PRO A 155 12.66 6.13 1.61
N GLU A 156 13.04 7.38 1.89
CA GLU A 156 14.19 7.71 2.75
C GLU A 156 13.92 7.37 4.22
N THR A 157 12.72 7.72 4.71
CA THR A 157 12.31 7.57 6.11
C THR A 157 10.95 6.87 6.25
N PRO A 158 10.78 5.65 5.71
CA PRO A 158 9.55 4.89 5.91
C PRO A 158 9.39 4.56 7.40
N ASP A 159 8.14 4.46 7.88
CA ASP A 159 7.83 4.03 9.24
C ASP A 159 8.23 2.56 9.48
N LEU A 160 8.25 1.74 8.42
CA LEU A 160 8.81 0.39 8.43
C LEU A 160 9.45 0.04 7.08
N ARG A 161 10.59 -0.63 7.10
CA ARG A 161 11.21 -1.26 5.92
C ARG A 161 11.14 -2.78 6.05
N ILE A 162 10.63 -3.45 5.02
CA ILE A 162 10.46 -4.92 4.95
C ILE A 162 11.28 -5.47 3.79
N GLU A 163 12.26 -6.31 4.11
CA GLU A 163 13.06 -7.09 3.17
C GLU A 163 12.37 -8.45 2.91
N SER A 164 11.35 -8.45 2.04
CA SER A 164 10.45 -9.61 1.86
C SER A 164 11.10 -10.85 1.26
N GLN A 165 12.34 -10.75 0.80
CA GLN A 165 13.13 -11.89 0.34
C GLN A 165 13.69 -12.73 1.49
N ASP A 166 13.86 -12.13 2.68
CA ASP A 166 14.48 -12.74 3.85
C ASP A 166 13.47 -13.09 4.95
N GLN A 167 12.17 -12.89 4.68
CA GLN A 167 11.10 -13.08 5.65
C GLN A 167 9.89 -13.74 4.99
N THR A 168 9.14 -14.50 5.77
CA THR A 168 7.83 -15.00 5.39
C THR A 168 6.78 -13.88 5.35
N VAL A 169 5.65 -14.15 4.70
CA VAL A 169 4.49 -13.24 4.69
C VAL A 169 3.98 -12.99 6.11
N GLN A 170 3.93 -14.04 6.94
CA GLN A 170 3.47 -13.98 8.32
C GLN A 170 4.39 -13.13 9.20
N GLU A 171 5.72 -13.27 9.05
CA GLU A 171 6.69 -12.42 9.77
C GLU A 171 6.55 -10.96 9.35
N SER A 172 6.43 -10.69 8.05
CA SER A 172 6.25 -9.34 7.52
C SER A 172 4.95 -8.69 8.03
N ALA A 173 3.84 -9.44 8.04
CA ALA A 173 2.56 -8.98 8.56
C ALA A 173 2.59 -8.81 10.09
N ALA A 174 3.31 -9.67 10.81
CA ALA A 174 3.50 -9.53 12.25
C ALA A 174 4.31 -8.28 12.62
N ALA A 175 5.37 -7.95 11.86
CA ALA A 175 6.13 -6.73 12.05
C ALA A 175 5.26 -5.47 11.86
N LEU A 176 4.41 -5.47 10.82
CA LEU A 176 3.44 -4.39 10.61
C LEU A 176 2.43 -4.29 11.74
N TYR A 177 1.88 -5.43 12.17
CA TYR A 177 0.95 -5.45 13.29
C TYR A 177 1.58 -4.86 14.55
N THR A 178 2.81 -5.27 14.90
CA THR A 178 3.55 -4.73 16.05
C THR A 178 3.67 -3.22 15.97
N LEU A 179 4.09 -2.68 14.83
CA LEU A 179 4.15 -1.23 14.62
C LEU A 179 2.77 -0.56 14.80
N LEU A 180 1.70 -1.17 14.30
CA LEU A 180 0.35 -0.63 14.48
C LEU A 180 -0.07 -0.64 15.94
N SER A 181 0.18 -1.71 16.69
CA SER A 181 -0.14 -1.80 18.12
C SER A 181 0.64 -0.79 18.95
N GLU A 182 1.94 -0.59 18.68
CA GLU A 182 2.76 0.45 19.31
C GLU A 182 2.21 1.86 19.08
N ARG A 183 1.52 2.08 17.95
CA ARG A 183 0.87 3.34 17.60
C ARG A 183 -0.60 3.43 18.09
N GLY A 184 -1.10 2.40 18.78
CA GLY A 184 -2.51 2.30 19.21
C GLY A 184 -3.49 2.10 18.06
N LEU A 185 -3.04 1.48 16.97
CA LEU A 185 -3.78 1.27 15.73
C LEU A 185 -4.11 -0.22 15.45
N ALA A 186 -3.70 -1.16 16.29
CA ALA A 186 -4.05 -2.56 16.20
C ALA A 186 -4.25 -3.15 17.59
#